data_AF-A0A836BHV8-F1
#
_entry.id   AF-A0A836BHV8-F1
#
_cell.length_a   1.000
_cell.length_b   1.000
_cell.length_c   1.000
_cell.angle_alpha   90.00
_cell.angle_beta   90.00
_cell.angle_gamma   90.00
#
_symmetry.space_group_name_H-M   'P 1'
#
loop_
_entity.id
_entity.type
_entity.pdbx_description
1 polymer ?
#
loop_
_entity_poly.entity_id
_entity_poly.type
_entity_poly.pdbx_seq_one_letter_code
_entity_poly.pdbx_strand_id
1 'polypeptide(L)'
;MFTERQIEIILNQRELSQIKFNITKGAYYRQVSQSRNKLMALFYSIVLLRGLGILLPDDVDVMSRLSEQVAVIKDSDVFPEREEQVLDVIDKLIHQTCDM
;
A
#
# COMPACT_ATOMS: atom_id res chain seq x y z
N MET A 1 3.93 8.73 -1.17
CA MET A 1 4.30 7.41 -1.72
C MET A 1 5.54 6.84 -1.03
N PHE A 2 5.57 5.53 -0.81
CA PHE A 2 6.74 4.79 -0.30
C PHE A 2 7.69 4.46 -1.46
N THR A 3 9.00 4.40 -1.20
CA THR A 3 9.94 3.83 -2.18
C THR A 3 9.96 2.31 -2.05
N GLU A 4 10.42 1.60 -3.08
CA GLU A 4 10.63 0.15 -3.03
C GLU A 4 11.43 -0.26 -1.78
N ARG A 5 12.57 0.39 -1.53
CA ARG A 5 13.38 0.17 -0.33
C ARG A 5 12.60 0.35 0.98
N GLN A 6 11.69 1.32 1.03
CA GLN A 6 10.86 1.55 2.21
C GLN A 6 9.83 0.44 2.39
N ILE A 7 9.27 -0.09 1.29
CA ILE A 7 8.39 -1.27 1.30
C ILE A 7 9.16 -2.51 1.80
N GLU A 8 10.34 -2.79 1.25
CA GLU A 8 11.18 -3.90 1.72
C GLU A 8 11.47 -3.81 3.23
N ILE A 9 11.73 -2.61 3.73
CA ILE A 9 11.97 -2.37 5.16
C ILE A 9 10.71 -2.64 5.99
N ILE A 10 9.54 -2.22 5.51
CA ILE A 10 8.26 -2.51 6.18
C ILE A 10 8.02 -4.02 6.21
N LEU A 11 8.23 -4.73 5.11
CA LEU A 11 8.07 -6.18 5.03
C LEU A 11 8.96 -6.91 6.04
N ASN A 12 10.24 -6.53 6.13
CA ASN A 12 11.16 -7.08 7.13
C ASN A 12 10.74 -6.75 8.57
N GLN A 13 10.35 -5.50 8.86
CA GLN A 13 9.93 -5.07 10.21
C GLN A 13 8.64 -5.76 10.66
N ARG A 14 7.83 -6.27 9.72
CA ARG A 14 6.61 -7.04 9.97
C ARG A 14 6.82 -8.56 9.89
N GLU A 15 8.07 -9.01 9.72
CA GLU A 15 8.42 -10.42 9.57
C GLU A 15 7.70 -11.12 8.39
N LEU A 16 7.30 -10.35 7.38
CA LEU A 16 6.61 -10.84 6.17
C LEU A 16 7.59 -11.32 5.10
N SER A 17 8.85 -10.91 5.19
CA SER A 17 9.94 -11.34 4.31
C SER A 17 11.27 -11.20 5.04
N GLN A 18 12.31 -11.92 4.58
CA GLN A 18 13.67 -11.87 5.14
C GLN A 18 14.66 -11.27 4.13
N ILE A 19 14.54 -9.97 3.89
CA ILE A 19 15.37 -9.26 2.88
C ILE A 19 16.67 -8.80 3.54
N LYS A 20 17.81 -9.16 2.95
CA LYS A 20 19.13 -8.68 3.42
C LYS A 20 19.44 -7.33 2.79
N PHE A 21 19.71 -6.32 3.61
CA PHE A 21 20.08 -4.99 3.12
C PHE A 21 21.59 -4.81 3.10
N ASN A 22 22.13 -4.40 1.95
CA ASN A 22 23.53 -3.98 1.82
C ASN A 22 23.71 -2.50 2.18
N ILE A 23 23.35 -2.12 3.41
CA ILE A 23 23.49 -0.75 3.93
C ILE A 23 23.99 -0.78 5.37
N THR A 24 24.53 0.36 5.84
CA THR A 24 24.95 0.48 7.25
C THR A 24 23.76 0.43 8.19
N LYS A 25 23.98 -0.03 9.44
CA LYS A 25 22.93 -0.04 10.49
C LYS A 25 22.28 1.34 10.65
N GLY A 26 23.08 2.41 10.65
CA GLY A 26 22.55 3.78 10.76
C GLY A 26 21.66 4.18 9.59
N ALA A 27 22.04 3.82 8.35
CA ALA A 27 21.20 4.04 7.19
C ALA A 27 19.89 3.24 7.25
N TYR A 28 19.96 1.99 7.73
CA TYR A 28 18.79 1.14 7.95
C TYR A 28 17.79 1.77 8.93
N TYR A 29 18.25 2.16 10.13
CA TYR A 29 17.35 2.76 11.13
C TYR A 29 16.76 4.09 10.69
N ARG A 30 17.50 4.89 9.91
CA ARG A 30 16.92 6.10 9.29
C ARG A 30 15.78 5.76 8.34
N GLN A 31 15.94 4.75 7.49
CA GLN A 31 14.89 4.31 6.59
C GLN A 31 13.69 3.71 7.35
N VAL A 32 13.92 2.95 8.42
CA VAL A 32 12.85 2.46 9.32
C VAL A 32 12.03 3.64 9.88
N SER A 33 12.71 4.66 10.42
CA SER A 33 12.04 5.85 10.96
C SER A 33 11.25 6.60 9.88
N GLN A 34 11.82 6.77 8.69
CA GLN A 34 11.13 7.39 7.56
C GLN A 34 9.89 6.59 7.12
N SER A 35 9.99 5.26 7.00
CA SER A 35 8.86 4.40 6.68
C SER A 35 7.75 4.48 7.73
N ARG A 36 8.13 4.47 9.02
CA ARG A 36 7.18 4.64 10.13
C ARG A 36 6.44 5.97 10.07
N ASN A 37 7.16 7.07 9.85
CA ASN A 37 6.54 8.39 9.76
C ASN A 37 5.59 8.50 8.56
N LYS A 38 5.91 7.88 7.42
CA LYS A 38 5.01 7.82 6.27
C LYS A 38 3.74 7.00 6.57
N LEU A 39 3.86 5.87 7.26
CA LEU A 39 2.69 5.09 7.70
C LEU A 39 1.81 5.88 8.64
N MET A 40 2.39 6.59 9.62
CA MET A 40 1.63 7.46 10.51
C MET A 40 0.90 8.57 9.74
N ALA A 41 1.59 9.23 8.81
CA ALA A 41 0.99 10.27 7.98
C ALA A 41 -0.19 9.72 7.16
N LEU A 42 -0.04 8.53 6.57
CA LEU A 42 -1.12 7.87 5.83
C LEU A 42 -2.35 7.61 6.73
N PHE A 43 -2.15 7.03 7.91
CA PHE A 43 -3.26 6.78 8.83
C PHE A 43 -3.93 8.06 9.32
N TYR A 44 -3.15 9.09 9.65
CA TYR A 44 -3.71 10.40 10.01
C TYR A 44 -4.52 11.01 8.87
N SER A 45 -4.04 10.94 7.63
CA SER A 45 -4.79 11.44 6.47
C SER A 45 -6.11 10.70 6.28
N ILE A 46 -6.14 9.37 6.37
CA ILE A 46 -7.37 8.59 6.23
C ILE A 46 -8.38 8.97 7.32
N VAL A 47 -7.94 9.02 8.59
CA VAL A 47 -8.82 9.39 9.71
C VAL A 47 -9.34 10.82 9.54
N LEU A 48 -8.49 11.77 9.14
CA LEU A 48 -8.88 13.16 8.93
C LEU A 48 -9.91 13.30 7.81
N LEU A 49 -9.64 12.72 6.63
CA LEU A 49 -10.55 12.81 5.49
C LEU A 49 -11.90 12.14 5.77
N ARG A 50 -11.90 11.02 6.49
CA ARG A 50 -13.15 10.36 6.93
C ARG A 50 -13.90 11.20 7.96
N GLY A 51 -13.19 11.80 8.92
CA GLY A 51 -13.77 12.68 9.93
C GLY A 51 -14.39 13.95 9.34
N LEU A 52 -13.88 14.42 8.19
CA LEU A 52 -14.41 15.55 7.45
C LEU A 52 -15.54 15.18 6.46
N GLY A 53 -15.88 13.89 6.34
CA GLY A 53 -16.88 13.41 5.38
C GLY A 53 -16.43 13.47 3.92
N ILE A 54 -15.13 13.66 3.67
CA ILE A 54 -14.54 13.66 2.32
C ILE A 54 -14.38 12.22 1.82
N LEU A 55 -13.90 11.33 2.70
CA LEU A 55 -13.84 9.90 2.43
C LEU A 55 -15.09 9.24 3.00
N LEU A 56 -15.98 8.78 2.12
CA LEU A 56 -17.23 8.13 2.50
C LEU A 56 -16.97 6.68 2.95
N PRO A 57 -17.91 6.08 3.71
CA PRO A 57 -17.82 4.67 4.08
C PRO A 57 -17.64 3.74 2.86
N ASP A 58 -18.36 4.03 1.77
CA ASP A 58 -18.32 3.24 0.55
C ASP A 58 -16.93 3.28 -0.12
N ASP A 59 -16.21 4.40 -0.04
CA ASP A 59 -14.84 4.52 -0.58
C ASP A 59 -13.87 3.59 0.17
N VAL A 60 -14.08 3.41 1.48
CA VAL A 60 -13.30 2.48 2.30
C VAL A 60 -13.62 1.03 1.96
N ASP A 61 -14.88 0.73 1.67
CA ASP A 61 -15.29 -0.59 1.21
C ASP A 61 -14.71 -0.92 -0.17
N VAL A 62 -14.65 0.04 -1.10
CA VAL A 62 -13.97 -0.11 -2.40
C VAL A 62 -12.49 -0.43 -2.21
N MET A 63 -11.79 0.29 -1.33
CA MET A 63 -10.38 0.00 -1.00
C MET A 63 -10.19 -1.41 -0.43
N SER A 64 -11.13 -1.88 0.41
CA SER A 64 -11.08 -3.24 0.97
C SER A 64 -11.26 -4.31 -0.11
N ARG A 65 -12.25 -4.13 -1.00
CA ARG A 65 -12.51 -5.06 -2.12
C ARG A 65 -11.35 -5.13 -3.10
N LEU A 66 -10.72 -3.99 -3.39
CA LEU A 66 -9.51 -3.91 -4.20
C LEU A 66 -8.36 -4.70 -3.58
N SER A 67 -8.15 -4.55 -2.27
CA SER A 67 -7.10 -5.28 -1.55
C SER A 67 -7.32 -6.80 -1.59
N GLU A 68 -8.58 -7.23 -1.49
CA GLU A 68 -8.96 -8.64 -1.60
C GLU A 68 -8.70 -9.19 -3.00
N GLN A 69 -9.06 -8.44 -4.05
CA GLN A 69 -8.77 -8.83 -5.43
C GLN A 69 -7.27 -9.00 -5.68
N VAL A 70 -6.44 -8.07 -5.19
CA VAL A 70 -4.97 -8.17 -5.26
C VAL A 70 -4.45 -9.43 -4.57
N ALA A 71 -4.98 -9.77 -3.40
CA ALA A 71 -4.58 -10.97 -2.67
C ALA A 71 -4.92 -12.26 -3.44
N VAL A 72 -6.11 -12.32 -4.06
CA VAL A 72 -6.54 -13.47 -4.86
C VAL A 72 -5.57 -13.72 -6.03
N ILE A 73 -5.07 -12.67 -6.69
CA ILE A 73 -4.17 -12.81 -7.83
C ILE A 73 -2.81 -13.33 -7.38
N LYS A 74 -2.27 -12.77 -6.29
CA LYS A 74 -0.98 -13.19 -5.74
C LYS A 74 -0.93 -14.69 -5.42
N ASP A 75 -2.04 -15.26 -4.96
CA ASP A 75 -2.11 -16.67 -4.53
C ASP A 75 -2.57 -17.63 -5.65
N SER A 76 -2.90 -17.11 -6.83
CA SER A 76 -3.34 -17.90 -7.97
C SER A 76 -2.22 -18.05 -9.00
N ASP A 77 -2.07 -19.23 -9.62
CA ASP A 77 -1.20 -19.49 -10.80
C ASP A 77 -1.74 -18.75 -12.04
N VAL A 78 -1.87 -17.44 -11.92
CA VAL A 78 -2.57 -16.60 -12.88
C VAL A 78 -1.56 -16.06 -13.89
N PHE A 79 -1.84 -16.33 -15.16
CA PHE A 79 -1.06 -15.90 -16.31
C PHE A 79 -0.72 -14.39 -16.24
N PRO A 80 0.49 -13.98 -16.66
CA PRO A 80 0.96 -12.60 -16.58
C PRO A 80 0.00 -11.56 -17.19
N GLU A 81 -0.80 -11.94 -18.20
CA GLU A 81 -1.77 -11.03 -18.83
C GLU A 81 -2.87 -10.55 -17.88
N ARG A 82 -3.13 -11.24 -16.77
CA ARG A 82 -4.14 -10.83 -15.78
C ARG A 82 -3.57 -9.93 -14.67
N GLU A 83 -2.25 -9.92 -14.43
CA GLU A 83 -1.64 -8.98 -13.48
C GLU A 83 -1.78 -7.53 -13.97
N GLU A 84 -1.53 -7.30 -15.26
CA GLU A 84 -1.68 -5.98 -15.89
C GLU A 84 -3.13 -5.49 -15.86
N GLN A 85 -4.09 -6.37 -16.10
CA GLN A 85 -5.52 -6.05 -16.01
C GLN A 85 -5.93 -5.60 -14.61
N VAL A 86 -5.29 -6.13 -13.58
CA VAL A 86 -5.65 -5.79 -12.20
C VAL A 86 -5.07 -4.44 -11.82
N LEU A 87 -3.84 -4.16 -12.22
CA LEU A 87 -3.26 -2.83 -12.05
C LEU A 87 -4.13 -1.76 -12.75
N ASP A 88 -4.63 -2.07 -13.95
CA ASP A 88 -5.57 -1.19 -14.68
C ASP A 88 -6.93 -1.04 -13.97
N VAL A 89 -7.46 -2.10 -13.35
CA VAL A 89 -8.70 -2.04 -12.54
C VAL A 89 -8.49 -1.20 -11.27
N ILE A 90 -7.35 -1.38 -10.57
CA ILE A 90 -6.99 -0.57 -9.40
C ILE A 90 -6.87 0.89 -9.80
N ASP A 91 -6.17 1.18 -10.88
CA ASP A 91 -5.97 2.55 -11.36
C ASP A 91 -7.30 3.22 -11.72
N LYS A 92 -8.17 2.54 -12.48
CA LYS A 92 -9.52 3.03 -12.82
C LYS A 92 -10.38 3.29 -11.58
N LEU A 93 -10.37 2.39 -10.60
CA LEU A 93 -11.18 2.54 -9.39
C LEU A 93 -10.66 3.66 -8.48
N ILE A 94 -9.33 3.83 -8.37
CA ILE A 94 -8.74 4.97 -7.65
C ILE A 94 -9.15 6.29 -8.32
N HIS A 95 -9.07 6.38 -9.65
CA HIS A 95 -9.52 7.57 -10.38
C HIS A 95 -11.00 7.85 -10.15
N GLN A 96 -11.88 6.85 -10.25
CA GLN A 96 -13.31 7.02 -9.98
C GLN A 96 -13.62 7.49 -8.55
N THR A 97 -12.83 7.06 -7.56
CA THR A 97 -13.00 7.49 -6.16
C THR A 97 -12.48 8.92 -5.94
N CYS A 98 -11.55 9.38 -6.79
CA CYS A 98 -10.97 10.72 -6.71
C CYS A 98 -11.66 11.73 -7.64
N ASP A 99 -12.49 11.25 -8.58
CA ASP A 99 -13.29 12.09 -9.48
C ASP A 99 -14.35 12.81 -8.64
N MET A 100 -14.12 14.12 -8.44
CA MET A 100 -14.99 15.04 -7.70
C MET A 100 -16.25 15.40 -8.49
#